data_AF-A0ABC9XCC0-F1
#
_entry.id   AF-A0ABC9XCC0-F1
#
_cell.length_a   1.000
_cell.length_b   1.000
_cell.length_c   1.000
_cell.angle_alpha   90.00
_cell.angle_beta   90.00
_cell.angle_gamma   90.00
#
_symmetry.space_group_name_H-M   'P 1'
#
loop_
_entity.id
_entity.type
_entity.pdbx_description
1 polymer ?
#
loop_
_entity_poly.entity_id
_entity_poly.type
_entity_poly.pdbx_seq_one_letter_code
_entity_poly.pdbx_strand_id
1 'polypeptide(L)'
;MQTALEKGEAPEHLQYIDDIIVWGNSAEEVSEKGKKIIQILLQAGFAIKRSKVKGPAQEIQFLGIRWHDGWRQIPMDITNKIAAMSPPTNKKETQAFLGVVGFWRMHIPNYSLIVSPLYHVTWKKNAFKWGPEQQQAFEQIKQEIVHAIALGPVRAGPDVKNVLYTAAGENGPTWSLWQKAPGETRGRPLGFWSWGYRGSEAHYTPMEKEILAAYEGVRAASEVIGTEAQLLLAPRLPVLGWMFKERAPSTHHATDATWSKWVALITQRARIGNPNRPGILEVITDWPERKAFGMLPEEEVTRAEEAPPYNKLTEDEKPYALFTDGSCRIVGKHRRWKAAVRSPTRRVAEAAEGEGESSQFAEVKATQLALDIAEREKWPTLYLYTDSWMVANALWGWLQQWQWSNW
;
A
#
# COMPACT_ATOMS: atom_id res chain seq x y z
N MET A 1 28.37 21.57 -17.61
CA MET A 1 28.91 20.70 -16.53
C MET A 1 28.65 19.24 -16.85
N GLN A 2 27.41 18.82 -17.06
CA GLN A 2 27.06 17.44 -17.48
C GLN A 2 27.88 16.95 -18.67
N THR A 3 27.95 17.72 -19.76
CA THR A 3 28.77 17.37 -20.95
C THR A 3 30.26 17.19 -20.63
N ALA A 4 30.80 17.89 -19.63
CA ALA A 4 32.19 17.72 -19.22
C ALA A 4 32.38 16.43 -18.44
N LEU A 5 31.44 16.09 -17.55
CA LEU A 5 31.44 14.83 -16.80
C LEU A 5 31.28 13.62 -17.72
N GLU A 6 30.41 13.70 -18.73
CA GLU A 6 30.23 12.67 -19.74
C GLU A 6 31.50 12.47 -20.58
N LYS A 7 32.08 13.56 -21.12
CA LYS A 7 33.32 13.50 -21.91
C LYS A 7 34.53 13.05 -21.11
N GLY A 8 34.57 13.35 -19.81
CA GLY A 8 35.65 12.98 -18.91
C GLY A 8 35.52 11.58 -18.32
N GLU A 9 34.52 10.79 -18.75
CA GLU A 9 34.24 9.46 -18.20
C GLU A 9 34.14 9.50 -16.67
N ALA A 10 33.34 10.45 -16.16
CA ALA A 10 33.12 10.61 -14.74
C ALA A 10 32.57 9.29 -14.15
N PRO A 11 33.05 8.91 -12.95
CA PRO A 11 32.51 7.75 -12.24
C PRO A 11 31.03 7.96 -11.88
N GLU A 12 30.35 6.91 -11.42
CA GLU A 12 28.95 7.01 -10.96
C GLU A 12 28.75 8.18 -9.99
N HIS A 13 27.82 9.07 -10.35
CA HIS A 13 27.48 10.26 -9.60
C HIS A 13 26.04 10.68 -9.92
N LEU A 14 25.49 11.53 -9.06
CA LEU A 14 24.24 12.23 -9.33
C LEU A 14 24.54 13.73 -9.34
N GLN A 15 24.19 14.37 -10.45
CA GLN A 15 24.32 15.81 -10.62
C GLN A 15 22.94 16.45 -10.67
N TYR A 16 22.77 17.55 -9.96
CA TYR A 16 21.65 18.46 -10.13
C TYR A 16 22.16 19.89 -10.19
N ILE A 17 22.13 20.49 -11.38
CA ILE A 17 22.65 21.83 -11.67
C ILE A 17 24.13 21.93 -11.25
N ASP A 18 24.42 22.49 -10.07
CA ASP A 18 25.76 22.71 -9.51
C ASP A 18 26.11 21.76 -8.36
N ASP A 19 25.15 21.02 -7.82
CA ASP A 19 25.36 20.05 -6.76
C ASP A 19 25.67 18.66 -7.33
N ILE A 20 26.75 18.03 -6.84
CA ILE A 20 27.16 16.67 -7.23
C ILE A 20 27.34 15.82 -5.97
N ILE A 21 26.78 14.62 -5.99
CA ILE A 21 27.00 13.59 -4.97
C ILE A 21 27.58 12.32 -5.61
N VAL A 22 28.45 11.66 -4.84
CA VAL A 22 29.15 10.42 -5.20
C VAL A 22 28.97 9.42 -4.07
N TRP A 23 28.87 8.14 -4.40
CA TRP A 23 28.71 7.05 -3.44
C TRP A 23 29.63 5.87 -3.77
N GLY A 24 29.80 4.97 -2.80
CA GLY A 24 30.67 3.80 -2.87
C GLY A 24 30.55 2.97 -1.59
N ASN A 25 31.19 1.81 -1.58
CA ASN A 25 31.15 0.87 -0.46
C ASN A 25 32.25 1.16 0.58
N SER A 26 33.25 1.98 0.24
CA SER A 26 34.30 2.42 1.15
C SER A 26 34.58 3.93 1.03
N ALA A 27 35.18 4.50 2.07
CA ALA A 27 35.56 5.91 2.08
C ALA A 27 36.65 6.21 1.04
N GLU A 28 37.56 5.26 0.83
CA GLU A 28 38.64 5.33 -0.15
C GLU A 28 38.08 5.40 -1.58
N GLU A 29 37.14 4.51 -1.91
CA GLU A 29 36.48 4.48 -3.22
C GLU A 29 35.77 5.82 -3.50
N VAL A 30 35.01 6.32 -2.52
CA VAL A 30 34.32 7.62 -2.64
C VAL A 30 35.32 8.77 -2.81
N SER A 31 36.43 8.74 -2.06
CA SER A 31 37.47 9.76 -2.19
C SER A 31 38.13 9.75 -3.56
N GLU A 32 38.39 8.58 -4.14
CA GLU A 32 38.99 8.44 -5.46
C GLU A 32 38.04 8.94 -6.55
N LYS A 33 36.78 8.51 -6.50
CA LYS A 33 35.74 9.00 -7.42
C LYS A 33 35.59 10.51 -7.33
N GLY A 34 35.56 11.07 -6.12
CA GLY A 34 35.49 12.52 -5.89
C GLY A 34 36.67 13.28 -6.49
N LYS A 35 37.91 12.78 -6.32
CA LYS A 35 39.11 13.36 -6.94
C LYS A 35 39.02 13.36 -8.47
N LYS A 36 38.56 12.25 -9.07
CA LYS A 36 38.39 12.14 -10.53
C LYS A 36 37.38 13.17 -11.06
N ILE A 37 36.22 13.31 -10.40
CA ILE A 37 35.22 14.31 -10.77
C ILE A 37 35.78 15.73 -10.66
N ILE A 38 36.45 16.06 -9.56
CA ILE A 38 37.09 17.37 -9.37
C ILE A 38 38.08 17.66 -10.50
N GLN A 39 38.91 16.68 -10.88
CA GLN A 39 39.89 16.84 -11.96
C GLN A 39 39.21 17.12 -13.31
N ILE A 40 38.17 16.37 -13.67
CA ILE A 40 37.41 16.56 -14.92
C ILE A 40 36.82 17.97 -14.97
N LEU A 41 36.21 18.42 -13.86
CA LEU A 41 35.60 19.75 -13.77
C LEU A 41 36.63 20.86 -13.90
N LEU A 42 37.78 20.74 -13.25
CA LEU A 42 38.87 21.72 -13.35
C LEU A 42 39.44 21.78 -14.77
N GLN A 43 39.64 20.63 -15.43
CA GLN A 43 40.09 20.56 -16.82
C GLN A 43 39.10 21.20 -17.80
N ALA A 44 37.80 21.12 -17.51
CA ALA A 44 36.76 21.77 -18.28
C ALA A 44 36.55 23.27 -17.92
N GLY A 45 37.39 23.84 -17.05
CA GLY A 45 37.36 25.27 -16.70
C GLY A 45 36.37 25.66 -15.60
N PHE A 46 35.79 24.69 -14.88
CA PHE A 46 34.90 25.00 -13.75
C PHE A 46 35.70 25.35 -12.50
N ALA A 47 35.25 26.38 -11.77
CA ALA A 47 35.80 26.72 -10.45
C ALA A 47 35.07 25.94 -9.35
N ILE A 48 35.83 25.35 -8.43
CA ILE A 48 35.30 24.58 -7.29
C ILE A 48 35.69 25.27 -5.99
N LYS A 49 34.69 25.66 -5.20
CA LYS A 49 34.94 26.24 -3.88
C LYS A 49 35.29 25.12 -2.89
N ARG A 50 36.55 25.05 -2.45
CA ARG A 50 37.03 24.03 -1.50
C ARG A 50 36.17 23.91 -0.24
N SER A 51 35.64 25.02 0.28
CA SER A 51 34.78 25.02 1.47
C SER A 51 33.41 24.35 1.28
N LYS A 52 32.99 24.11 0.03
CA LYS A 52 31.75 23.39 -0.29
C LYS A 52 31.99 21.89 -0.54
N VAL A 53 33.24 21.46 -0.70
CA VAL A 53 33.58 20.05 -0.92
C VAL A 53 33.54 19.33 0.43
N LYS A 54 32.67 18.35 0.56
CA LYS A 54 32.58 17.46 1.72
C LYS A 54 33.31 16.16 1.40
N GLY A 55 34.10 15.66 2.35
CA GLY A 55 34.77 14.37 2.23
C GLY A 55 33.78 13.19 2.34
N PRO A 56 34.27 11.95 2.20
CA PRO A 56 33.47 10.75 2.43
C PRO A 56 32.86 10.78 3.83
N ALA A 57 31.55 10.52 3.92
CA ALA A 57 30.82 10.46 5.18
C ALA A 57 29.66 9.45 5.06
N GLN A 58 29.30 8.83 6.16
CA GLN A 58 28.11 7.96 6.23
C GLN A 58 26.80 8.75 6.12
N GLU A 59 26.87 10.04 6.47
CA GLU A 59 25.75 10.97 6.40
C GLU A 59 26.12 12.20 5.57
N ILE A 60 25.25 12.55 4.62
CA ILE A 60 25.38 13.77 3.85
C ILE A 60 24.02 14.37 3.50
N GLN A 61 23.92 15.70 3.53
CA GLN A 61 22.76 16.41 3.01
C GLN A 61 23.00 16.81 1.56
N PHE A 62 22.10 16.42 0.67
CA PHE A 62 22.12 16.69 -0.77
C PHE A 62 20.72 17.08 -1.25
N LEU A 63 20.59 18.23 -1.92
CA LEU A 63 19.31 18.80 -2.37
C LEU A 63 18.25 18.90 -1.25
N GLY A 64 18.68 19.24 -0.04
CA GLY A 64 17.80 19.33 1.13
C GLY A 64 17.38 17.99 1.73
N ILE A 65 17.76 16.86 1.12
CA ILE A 65 17.48 15.51 1.62
C ILE A 65 18.68 15.01 2.43
N ARG A 66 18.41 14.39 3.59
CA ARG A 66 19.44 13.72 4.38
C ARG A 66 19.64 12.31 3.83
N TRP A 67 20.86 11.98 3.46
CA TRP A 67 21.27 10.64 3.07
C TRP A 67 22.07 10.04 4.22
N HIS A 68 21.65 8.88 4.72
CA HIS A 68 22.34 8.15 5.77
C HIS A 68 22.39 6.67 5.40
N ASP A 69 23.57 6.10 5.21
CA ASP A 69 23.76 4.68 4.87
C ASP A 69 22.91 4.21 3.66
N GLY A 70 22.87 5.07 2.62
CA GLY A 70 22.06 4.84 1.42
C GLY A 70 20.55 5.08 1.59
N TRP A 71 20.09 5.50 2.77
CA TRP A 71 18.70 5.86 3.01
C TRP A 71 18.45 7.35 2.87
N ARG A 72 17.40 7.72 2.14
CA ARG A 72 16.84 9.07 2.08
C ARG A 72 15.92 9.30 3.26
N GLN A 73 16.20 10.35 4.01
CA GLN A 73 15.46 10.73 5.20
C GLN A 73 15.11 12.21 5.15
N ILE A 74 14.03 12.56 5.85
CA ILE A 74 13.72 13.96 6.15
C ILE A 74 14.74 14.45 7.19
N PRO A 75 15.41 15.60 6.97
CA PRO A 75 16.29 16.16 7.99
C PRO A 75 15.54 16.46 9.29
N MET A 76 16.18 16.18 10.43
CA MET A 76 15.57 16.33 11.76
C MET A 76 15.16 17.78 12.07
N ASP A 77 15.89 18.77 11.55
CA ASP A 77 15.53 20.18 11.73
C ASP A 77 14.23 20.52 11.00
N ILE A 78 13.95 19.87 9.86
CA ILE A 78 12.71 20.05 9.10
C ILE A 78 11.53 19.38 9.81
N THR A 79 11.70 18.14 10.29
CA THR A 79 10.63 17.46 11.05
C THR A 79 10.28 18.24 12.32
N ASN A 80 11.29 18.72 13.07
CA ASN A 80 11.09 19.53 14.27
C ASN A 80 10.36 20.86 13.96
N LYS A 81 10.75 21.56 12.89
CA LYS A 81 10.08 22.78 12.45
C LYS A 81 8.61 22.54 12.15
N ILE A 82 8.28 21.46 11.44
CA ILE A 82 6.89 21.14 11.07
C ILE A 82 6.08 20.73 12.30
N ALA A 83 6.66 19.92 13.20
CA ALA A 83 6.03 19.54 14.46
C ALA A 83 5.71 20.74 15.37
N ALA A 84 6.52 21.82 15.29
CA ALA A 84 6.31 23.05 16.04
C ALA A 84 5.32 24.04 15.39
N MET A 85 4.85 23.79 14.16
CA MET A 85 3.93 24.72 13.48
C MET A 85 2.58 24.79 14.18
N SER A 86 2.03 26.00 14.26
CA SER A 86 0.67 26.26 14.72
C SER A 86 -0.36 26.03 13.60
N PRO A 87 -1.62 25.72 13.93
CA PRO A 87 -2.69 25.56 12.94
C PRO A 87 -2.83 26.80 12.05
N PRO A 88 -2.90 26.63 10.72
CA PRO A 88 -3.19 27.71 9.79
C PRO A 88 -4.48 28.46 10.10
N THR A 89 -4.46 29.78 9.98
CA THR A 89 -5.62 30.66 10.25
C THR A 89 -6.33 31.14 8.98
N ASN A 90 -5.74 30.87 7.81
CA ASN A 90 -6.31 31.25 6.52
C ASN A 90 -5.85 30.31 5.40
N LYS A 91 -6.50 30.42 4.23
CA LYS A 91 -6.22 29.58 3.06
C LYS A 91 -4.76 29.63 2.60
N LYS A 92 -4.13 30.81 2.66
CA LYS A 92 -2.76 31.01 2.18
C LYS A 92 -1.78 30.28 3.10
N GLU A 93 -1.98 30.36 4.41
CA GLU A 93 -1.21 29.59 5.39
C GLU A 93 -1.42 28.08 5.23
N THR A 94 -2.65 27.63 4.99
CA THR A 94 -2.90 26.19 4.74
C THR A 94 -2.21 25.72 3.47
N GLN A 95 -2.22 26.51 2.40
CA GLN A 95 -1.50 26.19 1.16
C GLN A 95 0.02 26.16 1.37
N ALA A 96 0.56 27.11 2.12
CA ALA A 96 1.98 27.14 2.47
C ALA A 96 2.38 25.90 3.28
N PHE A 97 1.58 25.55 4.30
CA PHE A 97 1.78 24.34 5.09
C PHE A 97 1.76 23.08 4.22
N LEU A 98 0.71 22.91 3.40
CA LEU A 98 0.59 21.78 2.46
C LEU A 98 1.72 21.72 1.43
N GLY A 99 2.28 22.87 1.03
CA GLY A 99 3.46 22.92 0.16
C GLY A 99 4.71 22.36 0.85
N VAL A 100 4.92 22.72 2.12
CA VAL A 100 6.06 22.23 2.92
C VAL A 100 5.95 20.73 3.18
N VAL A 101 4.81 20.25 3.68
CA VAL A 101 4.64 18.81 3.96
C VAL A 101 4.53 17.98 2.67
N GLY A 102 3.96 18.55 1.61
CA GLY A 102 3.75 17.89 0.32
C GLY A 102 5.04 17.55 -0.42
N PHE A 103 6.14 18.27 -0.15
CA PHE A 103 7.47 17.90 -0.66
C PHE A 103 7.91 16.51 -0.15
N TRP A 104 7.53 16.16 1.07
CA TRP A 104 7.90 14.90 1.74
C TRP A 104 6.86 13.80 1.61
N ARG A 105 5.79 13.99 0.83
CA ARG A 105 4.64 13.06 0.74
C ARG A 105 5.02 11.61 0.46
N MET A 106 6.10 11.36 -0.29
CA MET A 106 6.54 10.01 -0.63
C MET A 106 7.09 9.22 0.56
N HIS A 107 7.40 9.89 1.67
CA HIS A 107 7.82 9.26 2.92
C HIS A 107 6.65 8.91 3.85
N ILE A 108 5.43 9.35 3.52
CA ILE A 108 4.28 9.31 4.41
C ILE A 108 3.20 8.40 3.78
N PRO A 109 2.97 7.20 4.34
CA PRO A 109 1.85 6.36 3.95
C PRO A 109 0.53 7.13 4.03
N ASN A 110 -0.34 6.94 3.04
CA ASN A 110 -1.69 7.54 3.01
C ASN A 110 -1.71 9.09 3.07
N TYR A 111 -0.60 9.77 2.76
CA TYR A 111 -0.46 11.23 2.83
C TYR A 111 -1.72 11.98 2.34
N SER A 112 -2.16 11.70 1.11
CA SER A 112 -3.24 12.45 0.48
C SER A 112 -4.60 12.20 1.14
N LEU A 113 -4.80 11.04 1.77
CA LEU A 113 -6.01 10.73 2.52
C LEU A 113 -6.03 11.52 3.83
N ILE A 114 -4.88 11.59 4.51
CA ILE A 114 -4.71 12.33 5.78
C ILE A 114 -4.94 13.82 5.57
N VAL A 115 -4.30 14.41 4.54
CA VAL A 115 -4.38 15.87 4.33
C VAL A 115 -5.60 16.31 3.53
N SER A 116 -6.49 15.39 3.13
CA SER A 116 -7.69 15.70 2.34
C SER A 116 -8.56 16.81 2.96
N PRO A 117 -8.86 16.80 4.28
CA PRO A 117 -9.62 17.88 4.93
C PRO A 117 -8.95 19.26 4.82
N LEU A 118 -7.62 19.29 4.76
CA LEU A 118 -6.84 20.53 4.61
C LEU A 118 -6.92 21.06 3.16
N TYR A 119 -6.88 20.17 2.16
CA TYR A 119 -7.06 20.61 0.77
C TYR A 119 -8.45 21.23 0.55
N HIS A 120 -9.50 20.68 1.16
CA HIS A 120 -10.86 21.21 1.03
C HIS A 120 -10.99 22.67 1.46
N VAL A 121 -10.27 23.12 2.50
CA VAL A 121 -10.34 24.54 2.92
C VAL A 121 -9.58 25.48 1.98
N THR A 122 -8.64 24.97 1.20
CA THR A 122 -7.86 25.78 0.24
C THR A 122 -8.60 26.06 -1.07
N TRP A 123 -9.71 25.37 -1.34
CA TRP A 123 -10.45 25.53 -2.59
C TRP A 123 -11.03 26.94 -2.73
N LYS A 124 -10.91 27.52 -3.93
CA LYS A 124 -11.34 28.91 -4.20
C LYS A 124 -12.81 29.15 -3.83
N LYS A 125 -13.69 28.19 -4.14
CA LYS A 125 -15.14 28.27 -3.92
C LYS A 125 -15.57 28.14 -2.45
N ASN A 126 -14.72 27.61 -1.57
CA ASN A 126 -15.10 27.32 -0.19
C ASN A 126 -14.81 28.51 0.72
N ALA A 127 -15.63 28.79 1.74
CA ALA A 127 -15.20 29.67 2.83
C ALA A 127 -14.08 28.99 3.63
N PHE A 128 -13.15 29.76 4.20
CA PHE A 128 -12.19 29.19 5.14
C PHE A 128 -12.92 28.79 6.43
N LYS A 129 -12.94 27.49 6.73
CA LYS A 129 -13.54 26.94 7.95
C LYS A 129 -12.56 25.95 8.55
N TRP A 130 -12.05 26.26 9.74
CA TRP A 130 -11.15 25.38 10.47
C TRP A 130 -11.94 24.68 11.58
N GLY A 131 -12.37 23.44 11.32
CA GLY A 131 -13.15 22.63 12.25
C GLY A 131 -12.35 21.48 12.85
N PRO A 132 -13.02 20.59 13.60
CA PRO A 132 -12.41 19.41 14.20
C PRO A 132 -11.70 18.50 13.19
N GLU A 133 -12.27 18.31 11.99
CA GLU A 133 -11.67 17.47 10.94
C GLU A 133 -10.34 18.05 10.42
N GLN A 134 -10.28 19.37 10.20
CA GLN A 134 -9.05 20.03 9.77
C GLN A 134 -8.00 20.01 10.88
N GLN A 135 -8.42 20.23 12.13
CA GLN A 135 -7.50 20.16 13.27
C GLN A 135 -6.95 18.75 13.45
N GLN A 136 -7.78 17.71 13.31
CA GLN A 136 -7.35 16.32 13.37
C GLN A 136 -6.36 15.99 12.24
N ALA A 137 -6.68 16.37 11.00
CA ALA A 137 -5.79 16.16 9.86
C ALA A 137 -4.44 16.88 10.03
N PHE A 138 -4.46 18.09 10.58
CA PHE A 138 -3.27 18.89 10.87
C PHE A 138 -2.37 18.24 11.93
N GLU A 139 -2.94 17.78 13.05
CA GLU A 139 -2.13 17.09 14.06
C GLU A 139 -1.67 15.71 13.58
N GLN A 140 -2.51 14.98 12.85
CA GLN A 140 -2.14 13.67 12.30
C GLN A 140 -0.95 13.80 11.35
N ILE A 141 -0.97 14.72 10.37
CA ILE A 141 0.16 14.86 9.44
C ILE A 141 1.45 15.32 10.15
N LYS A 142 1.35 16.10 11.22
CA LYS A 142 2.50 16.46 12.07
C LYS A 142 3.08 15.27 12.83
N GLN A 143 2.25 14.31 13.23
CA GLN A 143 2.72 13.07 13.83
C GLN A 143 3.36 12.16 12.78
N GLU A 144 2.73 12.01 11.62
CA GLU A 144 3.22 11.13 10.56
C GLU A 144 4.56 11.61 9.96
N ILE A 145 4.80 12.92 9.89
CA ILE A 145 6.08 13.43 9.38
C ILE A 145 7.25 13.17 10.33
N VAL A 146 7.00 13.04 11.63
CA VAL A 146 8.01 12.64 12.62
C VAL A 146 8.34 11.15 12.46
N HIS A 147 7.35 10.34 12.11
CA HIS A 147 7.50 8.90 11.85
C HIS A 147 7.69 8.58 10.36
N ALA A 148 8.13 9.57 9.58
CA ALA A 148 8.30 9.44 8.14
C ALA A 148 9.27 8.31 7.81
N ILE A 149 8.88 7.47 6.85
CA ILE A 149 9.63 6.27 6.51
C ILE A 149 10.84 6.65 5.67
N ALA A 150 12.02 6.16 6.07
CA ALA A 150 13.24 6.32 5.29
C ALA A 150 13.12 5.55 3.97
N LEU A 151 13.50 6.16 2.85
CA LEU A 151 13.38 5.57 1.52
C LEU A 151 14.73 5.09 0.99
N GLY A 152 14.76 3.94 0.32
CA GLY A 152 15.94 3.45 -0.38
C GLY A 152 16.26 4.24 -1.66
N PRO A 153 17.46 4.05 -2.23
CA PRO A 153 17.78 4.51 -3.57
C PRO A 153 17.15 3.56 -4.59
N VAL A 154 16.87 4.04 -5.79
CA VAL A 154 16.45 3.17 -6.89
C VAL A 154 17.69 2.45 -7.41
N ARG A 155 17.68 1.12 -7.39
CA ARG A 155 18.73 0.27 -7.95
C ARG A 155 18.23 -0.36 -9.25
N ALA A 156 19.09 -0.40 -10.24
CA ALA A 156 18.86 -1.15 -11.48
C ALA A 156 19.65 -2.46 -11.46
N GLY A 157 19.16 -3.46 -12.17
CA GLY A 157 19.84 -4.74 -12.32
C GLY A 157 18.87 -5.90 -12.48
N PRO A 158 19.28 -6.99 -13.13
CA PRO A 158 18.41 -8.14 -13.41
C PRO A 158 17.94 -8.87 -12.15
N ASP A 159 18.75 -8.85 -11.08
CA ASP A 159 18.45 -9.54 -9.83
C ASP A 159 17.71 -8.67 -8.80
N VAL A 160 17.40 -7.42 -9.16
CA VAL A 160 16.69 -6.50 -8.29
C VAL A 160 15.19 -6.79 -8.37
N LYS A 161 14.59 -7.13 -7.22
CA LYS A 161 13.16 -7.45 -7.14
C LYS A 161 12.38 -6.21 -6.73
N ASN A 162 11.47 -5.76 -7.59
CA ASN A 162 10.54 -4.67 -7.29
C ASN A 162 9.17 -5.25 -6.93
N VAL A 163 8.60 -4.80 -5.81
CA VAL A 163 7.30 -5.23 -5.33
C VAL A 163 6.42 -4.01 -5.12
N LEU A 164 5.26 -4.01 -5.77
CA LEU A 164 4.25 -2.98 -5.65
C LEU A 164 3.09 -3.51 -4.83
N TYR A 165 2.88 -2.91 -3.65
CA TYR A 165 1.69 -3.17 -2.86
C TYR A 165 0.63 -2.13 -3.17
N THR A 166 -0.59 -2.57 -3.46
CA THR A 166 -1.71 -1.69 -3.76
C THR A 166 -2.90 -2.05 -2.89
N ALA A 167 -3.68 -1.06 -2.48
CA ALA A 167 -4.90 -1.28 -1.73
C ALA A 167 -5.93 -0.19 -2.05
N ALA A 168 -7.20 -0.59 -2.12
CA ALA A 168 -8.31 0.34 -2.12
C ALA A 168 -8.81 0.55 -0.68
N GLY A 169 -8.73 1.80 -0.19
CA GLY A 169 -9.40 2.21 1.04
C GLY A 169 -10.79 2.78 0.77
N GLU A 170 -11.58 3.01 1.82
CA GLU A 170 -12.89 3.66 1.73
C GLU A 170 -12.81 5.02 1.01
N ASN A 171 -11.75 5.78 1.29
CA ASN A 171 -11.59 7.15 0.83
C ASN A 171 -10.72 7.30 -0.43
N GLY A 172 -10.04 6.24 -0.89
CA GLY A 172 -9.20 6.31 -2.08
C GLY A 172 -8.17 5.19 -2.21
N PRO A 173 -7.52 5.08 -3.39
CA PRO A 173 -6.45 4.11 -3.61
C PRO A 173 -5.16 4.53 -2.93
N THR A 174 -4.37 3.52 -2.57
CA THR A 174 -3.06 3.66 -1.94
C THR A 174 -2.11 2.64 -2.53
N TRP A 175 -0.83 2.99 -2.65
CA TRP A 175 0.20 2.04 -3.05
C TRP A 175 1.57 2.40 -2.50
N SER A 176 2.43 1.39 -2.41
CA SER A 176 3.83 1.54 -2.01
C SER A 176 4.72 0.67 -2.86
N LEU A 177 5.87 1.21 -3.26
CA LEU A 177 6.85 0.51 -4.06
C LEU A 177 8.02 0.13 -3.18
N TRP A 178 8.44 -1.12 -3.27
CA TRP A 178 9.52 -1.70 -2.47
C TRP A 178 10.52 -2.36 -3.39
N GLN A 179 11.78 -2.30 -3.01
CA GLN A 179 12.86 -2.90 -3.77
C GLN A 179 13.72 -3.76 -2.86
N LYS A 180 14.11 -4.94 -3.35
CA LYS A 180 15.01 -5.85 -2.66
C LYS A 180 16.19 -6.17 -3.57
N ALA A 181 17.39 -5.76 -3.16
CA ALA A 181 18.61 -6.09 -3.87
C ALA A 181 19.13 -7.49 -3.49
N PRO A 182 20.01 -8.09 -4.31
CA PRO A 182 20.69 -9.34 -3.96
C PRO A 182 21.40 -9.24 -2.61
N GLY A 183 21.30 -10.28 -1.80
CA GLY A 183 21.92 -10.34 -0.47
C GLY A 183 21.20 -9.56 0.64
N GLU A 184 20.21 -8.72 0.32
CA GLU A 184 19.42 -8.05 1.36
C GLU A 184 18.40 -9.00 1.97
N THR A 185 18.22 -8.91 3.29
CA THR A 185 17.21 -9.70 4.01
C THR A 185 15.82 -9.05 3.92
N ARG A 186 15.78 -7.71 3.97
CA ARG A 186 14.56 -6.88 3.96
C ARG A 186 14.47 -6.03 2.70
N GLY A 187 13.25 -5.75 2.24
CA GLY A 187 13.02 -4.79 1.17
C GLY A 187 13.12 -3.35 1.68
N ARG A 188 13.57 -2.44 0.84
CA ARG A 188 13.60 -1.00 1.09
C ARG A 188 12.42 -0.32 0.36
N PRO A 189 11.61 0.52 1.03
CA PRO A 189 10.57 1.30 0.36
C PRO A 189 11.21 2.36 -0.53
N LEU A 190 10.69 2.54 -1.73
CA LEU A 190 11.08 3.59 -2.68
C LEU A 190 10.13 4.80 -2.63
N GLY A 191 8.91 4.58 -2.14
CA GLY A 191 7.94 5.64 -1.89
C GLY A 191 6.55 5.10 -1.56
N PHE A 192 5.71 6.02 -1.09
CA PHE A 192 4.29 5.83 -0.80
C PHE A 192 3.45 6.85 -1.58
N TRP A 193 2.30 6.40 -2.07
CA TRP A 193 1.38 7.23 -2.84
C TRP A 193 -0.06 6.93 -2.44
N SER A 194 -0.89 7.95 -2.55
CA SER A 194 -2.33 7.88 -2.32
C SER A 194 -3.02 9.07 -2.95
N TRP A 195 -4.32 8.96 -3.16
CA TRP A 195 -5.21 10.12 -3.38
C TRP A 195 -6.65 9.77 -3.01
N GLY A 196 -7.50 10.79 -2.86
CA GLY A 196 -8.94 10.59 -2.71
C GLY A 196 -9.64 10.28 -4.04
N TYR A 197 -10.69 9.45 -4.00
CA TYR A 197 -11.51 9.15 -5.18
C TYR A 197 -12.08 10.42 -5.84
N ARG A 198 -12.11 10.44 -7.17
CA ARG A 198 -12.57 11.59 -7.97
C ARG A 198 -13.77 11.23 -8.83
N GLY A 199 -14.81 12.06 -8.78
CA GLY A 199 -15.96 11.95 -9.69
C GLY A 199 -16.61 10.56 -9.67
N SER A 200 -16.56 9.85 -10.80
CA SER A 200 -17.12 8.50 -10.94
C SER A 200 -16.39 7.46 -10.10
N GLU A 201 -15.11 7.65 -9.77
CA GLU A 201 -14.30 6.68 -9.01
C GLU A 201 -14.89 6.38 -7.62
N ALA A 202 -15.59 7.35 -7.03
CA ALA A 202 -16.24 7.17 -5.72
C ALA A 202 -17.32 6.09 -5.75
N HIS A 203 -17.96 5.91 -6.91
CA HIS A 203 -19.05 4.96 -7.14
C HIS A 203 -18.58 3.60 -7.65
N TYR A 204 -17.29 3.46 -7.94
CA TYR A 204 -16.72 2.18 -8.34
C TYR A 204 -16.97 1.12 -7.28
N THR A 205 -17.25 -0.09 -7.74
CA THR A 205 -17.34 -1.28 -6.90
C THR A 205 -16.02 -1.51 -6.16
N PRO A 206 -16.01 -2.25 -5.04
CA PRO A 206 -14.77 -2.58 -4.34
C PRO A 206 -13.71 -3.22 -5.25
N MET A 207 -14.14 -4.05 -6.20
CA MET A 207 -13.26 -4.67 -7.19
C MET A 207 -12.64 -3.64 -8.14
N GLU A 208 -13.44 -2.76 -8.73
CA GLU A 208 -12.95 -1.70 -9.61
C GLU A 208 -11.99 -0.75 -8.88
N LYS A 209 -12.26 -0.47 -7.61
CA LYS A 209 -11.39 0.35 -6.77
C LYS A 209 -10.03 -0.29 -6.55
N GLU A 210 -9.98 -1.61 -6.32
CA GLU A 210 -8.71 -2.34 -6.20
C GLU A 210 -7.94 -2.38 -7.52
N ILE A 211 -8.64 -2.58 -8.64
CA ILE A 211 -8.00 -2.58 -9.97
C ILE A 211 -7.49 -1.19 -10.33
N LEU A 212 -8.24 -0.13 -9.99
CA LEU A 212 -7.78 1.24 -10.11
C LEU A 212 -6.50 1.47 -9.27
N ALA A 213 -6.47 0.99 -8.03
CA ALA A 213 -5.27 1.08 -7.18
C ALA A 213 -4.07 0.36 -7.82
N ALA A 214 -4.28 -0.85 -8.34
CA ALA A 214 -3.26 -1.60 -9.06
C ALA A 214 -2.75 -0.87 -10.31
N TYR A 215 -3.67 -0.36 -11.14
CA TYR A 215 -3.35 0.36 -12.37
C TYR A 215 -2.51 1.60 -12.09
N GLU A 216 -2.94 2.39 -11.10
CA GLU A 216 -2.25 3.63 -10.72
C GLU A 216 -0.91 3.35 -10.05
N GLY A 217 -0.85 2.30 -9.23
CA GLY A 217 0.40 1.82 -8.66
C GLY A 217 1.40 1.40 -9.73
N VAL A 218 0.97 0.64 -10.74
CA VAL A 218 1.85 0.18 -11.83
C VAL A 218 2.36 1.36 -12.65
N ARG A 219 1.49 2.34 -12.93
CA ARG A 219 1.89 3.57 -13.64
C ARG A 219 2.94 4.35 -12.85
N ALA A 220 2.67 4.63 -11.57
CA ALA A 220 3.59 5.36 -10.71
C ALA A 220 4.92 4.61 -10.49
N ALA A 221 4.86 3.29 -10.29
CA ALA A 221 6.06 2.48 -10.15
C ALA A 221 6.92 2.53 -11.41
N SER A 222 6.30 2.46 -12.59
CA SER A 222 7.00 2.56 -13.87
C SER A 222 7.75 3.88 -14.07
N GLU A 223 7.25 4.98 -13.52
CA GLU A 223 7.98 6.27 -13.52
C GLU A 223 9.21 6.26 -12.63
N VAL A 224 9.22 5.42 -11.58
CA VAL A 224 10.31 5.34 -10.59
C VAL A 224 11.40 4.36 -11.01
N ILE A 225 11.03 3.15 -11.44
CA ILE A 225 11.99 2.07 -11.77
C ILE A 225 12.23 1.90 -13.27
N GLY A 226 11.57 2.71 -14.10
CA GLY A 226 11.64 2.60 -15.56
C GLY A 226 10.71 1.53 -16.14
N THR A 227 10.70 1.45 -17.47
CA THR A 227 9.74 0.60 -18.19
C THR A 227 10.16 -0.87 -18.30
N GLU A 228 11.46 -1.12 -18.27
CA GLU A 228 12.06 -2.43 -18.50
C GLU A 228 12.20 -3.26 -17.22
N ALA A 229 12.02 -2.64 -16.05
CA ALA A 229 12.19 -3.31 -14.77
C ALA A 229 11.01 -4.25 -14.48
N GLN A 230 11.32 -5.47 -14.03
CA GLN A 230 10.29 -6.41 -13.61
C GLN A 230 9.60 -5.91 -12.33
N LEU A 231 8.27 -5.86 -12.35
CA LEU A 231 7.43 -5.46 -11.23
C LEU A 231 6.59 -6.64 -10.75
N LEU A 232 6.63 -6.92 -9.45
CA LEU A 232 5.75 -7.87 -8.79
C LEU A 232 4.58 -7.10 -8.17
N LEU A 233 3.36 -7.31 -8.68
CA LEU A 233 2.17 -6.67 -8.12
C LEU A 233 1.56 -7.55 -7.02
N ALA A 234 1.33 -6.94 -5.86
CA ALA A 234 0.77 -7.56 -4.65
C ALA A 234 -0.41 -6.71 -4.14
N PRO A 235 -1.60 -6.87 -4.73
CA PRO A 235 -2.79 -6.14 -4.29
C PRO A 235 -3.28 -6.66 -2.93
N ARG A 236 -3.96 -5.81 -2.17
CA ARG A 236 -4.57 -6.19 -0.87
C ARG A 236 -5.62 -7.28 -1.04
N LEU A 237 -6.42 -7.18 -2.10
CA LEU A 237 -7.40 -8.21 -2.48
C LEU A 237 -6.91 -8.91 -3.76
N PRO A 238 -7.08 -10.23 -3.91
CA PRO A 238 -6.68 -11.02 -5.08
C PRO A 238 -7.65 -10.81 -6.26
N VAL A 239 -8.03 -9.57 -6.54
CA VAL A 239 -8.94 -9.19 -7.63
C VAL A 239 -8.33 -9.45 -9.01
N LEU A 240 -7.01 -9.61 -9.09
CA LEU A 240 -6.29 -9.82 -10.35
C LEU A 240 -6.65 -11.15 -11.00
N GLY A 241 -6.91 -12.21 -10.22
CA GLY A 241 -7.31 -13.51 -10.77
C GLY A 241 -8.61 -13.46 -11.58
N TRP A 242 -9.46 -12.47 -11.30
CA TRP A 242 -10.69 -12.20 -12.05
C TRP A 242 -10.45 -11.39 -13.32
N MET A 243 -9.48 -10.47 -13.31
CA MET A 243 -9.15 -9.63 -14.47
C MET A 243 -8.79 -10.44 -15.72
N PHE A 244 -8.19 -11.62 -15.55
CA PHE A 244 -7.74 -12.49 -16.63
C PHE A 244 -8.79 -13.49 -17.13
N LYS A 245 -9.99 -13.53 -16.54
CA LYS A 245 -11.09 -14.42 -16.99
C LYS A 245 -11.93 -13.84 -18.15
N GLU A 246 -11.37 -12.90 -18.90
CA GLU A 246 -11.86 -12.33 -20.19
C GLU A 246 -13.29 -11.77 -20.23
N ARG A 247 -14.02 -11.67 -19.12
CA ARG A 247 -15.34 -11.00 -19.07
C ARG A 247 -15.34 -9.94 -17.99
N ALA A 248 -15.49 -8.68 -18.41
CA ALA A 248 -15.87 -7.61 -17.49
C ALA A 248 -17.18 -8.02 -16.78
N PRO A 249 -17.30 -7.83 -15.46
CA PRO A 249 -18.54 -8.11 -14.74
C PRO A 249 -19.72 -7.40 -15.41
N SER A 250 -20.89 -8.02 -15.50
CA SER A 250 -22.08 -7.40 -16.10
C SER A 250 -22.54 -6.13 -15.36
N THR A 251 -22.13 -5.97 -14.11
CA THR A 251 -22.35 -4.80 -13.27
C THR A 251 -21.01 -4.14 -12.93
N HIS A 252 -20.60 -3.18 -13.76
CA HIS A 252 -19.41 -2.36 -13.52
C HIS A 252 -19.72 -0.89 -13.84
N HIS A 253 -19.10 0.03 -13.09
CA HIS A 253 -19.28 1.48 -13.22
C HIS A 253 -18.22 2.13 -14.12
N ALA A 254 -17.04 1.52 -14.25
CA ALA A 254 -16.05 1.87 -15.23
C ALA A 254 -16.58 1.57 -16.64
N THR A 255 -16.04 2.22 -17.66
CA THR A 255 -16.37 1.84 -19.05
C THR A 255 -15.53 0.66 -19.49
N ASP A 256 -16.02 -0.15 -20.42
CA ASP A 256 -15.26 -1.27 -21.01
C ASP A 256 -13.88 -0.84 -21.53
N ALA A 257 -13.78 0.36 -22.10
CA ALA A 257 -12.53 0.95 -22.57
C ALA A 257 -11.56 1.26 -21.41
N THR A 258 -12.07 1.77 -20.29
CA THR A 258 -11.29 2.04 -19.08
C THR A 258 -10.78 0.75 -18.47
N TRP A 259 -11.65 -0.25 -18.38
CA TRP A 259 -11.30 -1.58 -17.90
C TRP A 259 -10.19 -2.22 -18.74
N SER A 260 -10.36 -2.20 -20.07
CA SER A 260 -9.39 -2.75 -21.03
C SER A 260 -8.04 -2.06 -20.92
N LYS A 261 -8.03 -0.73 -20.74
CA LYS A 261 -6.81 0.04 -20.52
C LYS A 261 -6.10 -0.37 -19.22
N TRP A 262 -6.84 -0.60 -18.14
CA TRP A 262 -6.26 -1.02 -16.87
C TRP A 262 -5.63 -2.41 -16.97
N VAL A 263 -6.38 -3.36 -17.51
CA VAL A 263 -5.92 -4.74 -17.72
C VAL A 263 -4.68 -4.77 -18.62
N ALA A 264 -4.68 -4.02 -19.72
CA ALA A 264 -3.56 -3.99 -20.65
C ALA A 264 -2.27 -3.51 -19.96
N LEU A 265 -2.31 -2.39 -19.22
CA LEU A 265 -1.11 -1.87 -18.56
C LEU A 265 -0.62 -2.82 -17.46
N ILE A 266 -1.53 -3.35 -16.63
CA ILE A 266 -1.16 -4.25 -15.54
C ILE A 266 -0.52 -5.52 -16.11
N THR A 267 -1.13 -6.13 -17.13
CA THR A 267 -0.61 -7.33 -17.81
C THR A 267 0.74 -7.09 -18.46
N GLN A 268 0.92 -5.93 -19.09
CA GLN A 268 2.17 -5.60 -19.80
C GLN A 268 3.33 -5.39 -18.82
N ARG A 269 3.08 -4.82 -17.64
CA ARG A 269 4.15 -4.30 -16.78
C ARG A 269 4.36 -5.05 -15.49
N ALA A 270 3.36 -5.80 -15.01
CA ALA A 270 3.45 -6.49 -13.73
C ALA A 270 3.28 -7.99 -13.89
N ARG A 271 4.15 -8.75 -13.21
CA ARG A 271 3.90 -10.16 -12.89
C ARG A 271 3.16 -10.21 -11.56
N ILE A 272 2.22 -11.15 -11.44
CA ILE A 272 1.41 -11.31 -10.23
C ILE A 272 2.28 -12.00 -9.16
N GLY A 273 2.40 -11.36 -7.99
CA GLY A 273 3.02 -11.98 -6.82
C GLY A 273 2.07 -12.88 -6.05
N ASN A 274 2.62 -13.71 -5.16
CA ASN A 274 1.81 -14.51 -4.25
C ASN A 274 0.94 -13.56 -3.38
N PRO A 275 -0.41 -13.71 -3.36
CA PRO A 275 -1.35 -12.79 -2.72
C PRO A 275 -1.26 -12.73 -1.18
N ASN A 276 -0.41 -13.56 -0.55
CA ASN A 276 -0.30 -13.64 0.90
C ASN A 276 0.53 -12.49 1.49
N ARG A 277 -0.05 -11.29 1.71
CA ARG A 277 0.35 -10.37 2.80
C ARG A 277 -0.81 -9.48 3.30
N PRO A 278 -0.85 -9.17 4.61
CA PRO A 278 -1.82 -8.24 5.19
C PRO A 278 -1.50 -6.76 4.84
N GLY A 279 -2.39 -5.84 5.22
CA GLY A 279 -2.40 -4.44 4.77
C GLY A 279 -1.11 -3.64 5.01
N ILE A 280 -1.00 -2.48 4.33
CA ILE A 280 0.17 -1.57 4.33
C ILE A 280 0.70 -1.23 5.75
N LEU A 281 -0.16 -1.23 6.78
CA LEU A 281 0.26 -0.99 8.17
C LEU A 281 0.99 -2.18 8.82
N GLU A 282 0.67 -3.43 8.48
CA GLU A 282 1.35 -4.61 9.02
C GLU A 282 2.77 -4.77 8.43
N VAL A 283 2.99 -4.21 7.24
CA VAL A 283 4.32 -4.13 6.59
C VAL A 283 5.28 -3.21 7.37
N ILE A 284 4.77 -2.29 8.18
CA ILE A 284 5.57 -1.28 8.89
C ILE A 284 6.15 -1.82 10.21
N THR A 285 5.57 -2.86 10.82
CA THR A 285 5.94 -3.28 12.20
C THR A 285 6.41 -4.72 12.40
N ASP A 286 6.07 -5.70 11.56
CA ASP A 286 6.60 -7.07 11.75
C ASP A 286 6.69 -7.86 10.42
N TRP A 287 7.92 -8.17 10.01
CA TRP A 287 8.17 -9.20 9.00
C TRP A 287 8.78 -10.42 9.71
N PRO A 288 8.02 -11.49 10.01
CA PRO A 288 8.58 -12.64 10.69
C PRO A 288 9.58 -13.37 9.80
N GLU A 289 10.67 -13.75 10.46
CA GLU A 289 11.76 -14.55 9.94
C GLU A 289 11.29 -15.95 9.52
N ARG A 290 11.94 -16.47 8.46
CA ARG A 290 12.09 -17.91 8.15
C ARG A 290 10.86 -18.82 8.37
N LYS A 291 10.21 -19.22 7.28
CA LYS A 291 10.03 -20.65 7.01
C LYS A 291 10.50 -20.96 5.60
N ALA A 292 11.52 -21.81 5.52
CA ALA A 292 11.86 -22.52 4.30
C ALA A 292 10.71 -23.48 4.01
N PHE A 293 10.05 -23.33 2.86
CA PHE A 293 9.05 -24.30 2.42
C PHE A 293 9.77 -25.38 1.62
N GLY A 294 10.15 -26.45 2.32
CA GLY A 294 10.33 -27.75 1.68
C GLY A 294 8.95 -28.31 1.28
N MET A 295 8.88 -28.96 0.13
CA MET A 295 7.69 -29.69 -0.30
C MET A 295 7.43 -30.85 0.65
N LEU A 296 6.21 -30.94 1.17
CA LEU A 296 5.65 -32.15 1.79
C LEU A 296 4.39 -32.56 1.01
N PRO A 297 4.04 -33.85 1.01
CA PRO A 297 3.11 -34.44 0.05
C PRO A 297 1.68 -33.96 0.26
N GLU A 298 0.97 -33.79 -0.85
CA GLU A 298 -0.47 -33.48 -0.91
C GLU A 298 -1.29 -34.60 -0.24
N GLU A 299 -2.01 -34.27 0.84
CA GLU A 299 -3.23 -34.99 1.20
C GLU A 299 -4.41 -34.29 0.52
N GLU A 300 -5.16 -35.03 -0.29
CA GLU A 300 -6.38 -34.55 -0.94
C GLU A 300 -7.47 -34.29 0.12
N VAL A 301 -7.73 -33.00 0.44
CA VAL A 301 -8.93 -32.57 1.16
C VAL A 301 -9.99 -32.16 0.14
N THR A 302 -11.21 -32.69 0.30
CA THR A 302 -12.37 -32.44 -0.57
C THR A 302 -12.82 -30.98 -0.54
N ARG A 303 -13.29 -30.51 -1.70
CA ARG A 303 -13.63 -29.12 -2.05
C ARG A 303 -14.90 -28.64 -1.33
N ALA A 304 -15.05 -27.33 -1.11
CA ALA A 304 -16.36 -26.76 -0.74
C ALA A 304 -17.26 -26.71 -1.97
N GLU A 305 -18.53 -27.05 -1.77
CA GLU A 305 -19.55 -27.14 -2.81
C GLU A 305 -20.70 -26.18 -2.50
N GLU A 306 -21.53 -25.89 -3.50
CA GLU A 306 -22.73 -25.08 -3.29
C GLU A 306 -23.69 -25.86 -2.37
N ALA A 307 -23.95 -25.32 -1.18
CA ALA A 307 -24.82 -25.96 -0.22
C ALA A 307 -26.26 -26.05 -0.79
N PRO A 308 -26.95 -27.20 -0.67
CA PRO A 308 -28.35 -27.27 -1.04
C PRO A 308 -29.17 -26.31 -0.15
N PRO A 309 -30.33 -25.83 -0.62
CA PRO A 309 -31.25 -25.06 0.22
C PRO A 309 -31.53 -25.80 1.54
N TYR A 310 -31.58 -25.08 2.66
CA TYR A 310 -31.71 -25.67 4.00
C TYR A 310 -32.90 -26.64 4.15
N ASN A 311 -34.00 -26.38 3.46
CA ASN A 311 -35.19 -27.25 3.47
C ASN A 311 -34.99 -28.59 2.74
N LYS A 312 -33.88 -28.75 2.00
CA LYS A 312 -33.49 -29.99 1.33
C LYS A 312 -32.42 -30.78 2.09
N LEU A 313 -31.90 -30.25 3.20
CA LEU A 313 -31.00 -31.00 4.08
C LEU A 313 -31.78 -32.09 4.84
N THR A 314 -31.12 -33.23 5.05
CA THR A 314 -31.63 -34.31 5.92
C THR A 314 -31.60 -33.90 7.39
N GLU A 315 -32.35 -34.59 8.25
CA GLU A 315 -32.38 -34.29 9.70
C GLU A 315 -31.00 -34.45 10.36
N ASP A 316 -30.13 -35.31 9.82
CA ASP A 316 -28.77 -35.51 10.31
C ASP A 316 -27.79 -34.42 9.85
N GLU A 317 -28.09 -33.72 8.75
CA GLU A 317 -27.27 -32.62 8.21
C GLU A 317 -27.65 -31.26 8.79
N LYS A 318 -28.93 -31.04 9.11
CA LYS A 318 -29.44 -29.77 9.65
C LYS A 318 -28.71 -29.25 10.90
N PRO A 319 -28.19 -30.08 11.83
CA PRO A 319 -27.37 -29.62 12.95
C PRO A 319 -26.08 -28.92 12.53
N TYR A 320 -25.57 -29.18 11.32
CA TYR A 320 -24.35 -28.59 10.77
C TYR A 320 -24.61 -27.33 9.92
N ALA A 321 -25.86 -26.84 9.90
CA ALA A 321 -26.23 -25.64 9.17
C ALA A 321 -26.16 -24.39 10.05
N LEU A 322 -25.36 -23.41 9.63
CA LEU A 322 -25.23 -22.11 10.28
C LEU A 322 -25.60 -20.98 9.34
N PHE A 323 -26.40 -20.05 9.86
CA PHE A 323 -26.81 -18.83 9.19
C PHE A 323 -26.03 -17.66 9.79
N THR A 324 -25.46 -16.84 8.92
CA THR A 324 -24.62 -15.71 9.30
C THR A 324 -25.24 -14.40 8.83
N ASP A 325 -25.13 -13.37 9.66
CA ASP A 325 -25.61 -12.01 9.37
C ASP A 325 -24.73 -10.98 10.08
N GLY A 326 -24.47 -9.86 9.42
CA GLY A 326 -23.62 -8.79 9.87
C GLY A 326 -24.28 -7.43 9.71
N SER A 327 -24.59 -6.76 10.83
CA SER A 327 -25.17 -5.42 10.81
C SER A 327 -24.20 -4.37 11.32
N CYS A 328 -24.36 -3.13 10.85
CA CYS A 328 -23.65 -1.98 11.37
C CYS A 328 -24.58 -0.78 11.48
N ARG A 329 -24.50 -0.07 12.60
CA ARG A 329 -25.32 1.10 12.89
C ARG A 329 -24.49 2.20 13.53
N ILE A 330 -24.80 3.45 13.18
CA ILE A 330 -24.24 4.62 13.86
C ILE A 330 -25.03 4.87 15.15
N VAL A 331 -24.35 4.85 16.29
CA VAL A 331 -24.91 5.14 17.60
C VAL A 331 -24.14 6.34 18.19
N GLY A 332 -24.80 7.50 18.23
CA GLY A 332 -24.12 8.76 18.59
C GLY A 332 -23.10 9.18 17.52
N LYS A 333 -21.83 9.36 17.92
CA LYS A 333 -20.71 9.68 17.01
C LYS A 333 -19.91 8.45 16.55
N HIS A 334 -20.25 7.26 17.03
CA HIS A 334 -19.48 6.04 16.81
C HIS A 334 -20.26 5.06 15.93
N ARG A 335 -19.54 4.44 14.99
CA ARG A 335 -20.05 3.34 14.18
C ARG A 335 -19.89 2.05 14.98
N ARG A 336 -20.96 1.28 15.16
CA ARG A 336 -20.94 -0.01 15.87
C ARG A 336 -21.40 -1.13 14.96
N TRP A 337 -20.70 -2.25 15.00
CA TRP A 337 -21.03 -3.43 14.22
C TRP A 337 -21.43 -4.58 15.14
N LYS A 338 -22.29 -5.47 14.62
CA LYS A 338 -22.69 -6.73 15.25
C LYS A 338 -22.68 -7.84 14.21
N ALA A 339 -21.96 -8.89 14.50
CA ALA A 339 -21.95 -10.14 13.76
C ALA A 339 -22.75 -11.18 14.56
N ALA A 340 -23.57 -11.97 13.89
CA ALA A 340 -24.33 -13.03 14.52
C ALA A 340 -24.30 -14.31 13.70
N VAL A 341 -24.27 -15.44 14.39
CA VAL A 341 -24.38 -16.78 13.83
C VAL A 341 -25.51 -17.50 14.53
N ARG A 342 -26.37 -18.16 13.76
CA ARG A 342 -27.51 -18.90 14.30
C ARG A 342 -27.67 -20.25 13.61
N SER A 343 -27.92 -21.28 14.42
CA SER A 343 -28.45 -22.56 13.93
C SER A 343 -29.97 -22.61 14.14
N PRO A 344 -30.78 -23.12 13.19
CA PRO A 344 -32.21 -23.31 13.39
C PRO A 344 -32.56 -24.52 14.27
N THR A 345 -31.72 -25.56 14.26
CA THR A 345 -31.92 -26.80 15.02
C THR A 345 -31.16 -26.82 16.34
N ARG A 346 -30.05 -26.08 16.43
CA ARG A 346 -29.28 -25.97 17.67
C ARG A 346 -29.56 -24.66 18.39
N ARG A 347 -29.41 -24.65 19.72
CA ARG A 347 -29.32 -23.40 20.51
C ARG A 347 -27.95 -22.73 20.37
N VAL A 348 -27.31 -22.84 19.21
CA VAL A 348 -26.05 -22.16 18.91
C VAL A 348 -26.43 -20.79 18.34
N ALA A 349 -26.25 -19.77 19.16
CA ALA A 349 -26.40 -18.38 18.81
C ALA A 349 -25.19 -17.63 19.39
N GLU A 350 -24.19 -17.36 18.56
CA GLU A 350 -23.02 -16.58 18.95
C GLU A 350 -23.07 -15.23 18.26
N ALA A 351 -22.63 -14.20 18.97
CA ALA A 351 -22.55 -12.86 18.44
C ALA A 351 -21.28 -12.16 18.93
N ALA A 352 -20.70 -11.37 18.03
CA ALA A 352 -19.59 -10.48 18.32
C ALA A 352 -20.00 -9.05 17.99
N GLU A 353 -19.50 -8.09 18.76
CA GLU A 353 -19.74 -6.68 18.51
C GLU A 353 -18.45 -5.87 18.69
N GLY A 354 -18.40 -4.72 18.04
CA GLY A 354 -17.27 -3.81 18.13
C GLY A 354 -17.58 -2.43 17.56
N GLU A 355 -16.59 -1.56 17.60
CA GLU A 355 -16.70 -0.17 17.13
C GLU A 355 -15.75 0.10 15.94
N GLY A 356 -16.08 1.10 15.13
CA GLY A 356 -15.22 1.62 14.06
C GLY A 356 -15.38 0.97 12.68
N GLU A 357 -15.91 -0.26 12.60
CA GLU A 357 -15.93 -1.05 11.36
C GLU A 357 -17.27 -1.01 10.60
N SER A 358 -17.26 -1.50 9.35
CA SER A 358 -18.40 -1.46 8.41
C SER A 358 -19.37 -2.64 8.57
N SER A 359 -20.54 -2.57 7.91
CA SER A 359 -21.48 -3.71 7.83
C SER A 359 -20.84 -4.91 7.14
N GLN A 360 -20.06 -4.68 6.09
CA GLN A 360 -19.34 -5.74 5.38
C GLN A 360 -18.30 -6.46 6.26
N PHE A 361 -17.64 -5.74 7.16
CA PHE A 361 -16.76 -6.35 8.16
C PHE A 361 -17.54 -7.24 9.13
N ALA A 362 -18.73 -6.79 9.55
CA ALA A 362 -19.62 -7.58 10.41
C ALA A 362 -20.01 -8.92 9.76
N GLU A 363 -20.27 -8.91 8.45
CA GLU A 363 -20.60 -10.13 7.68
C GLU A 363 -19.44 -11.12 7.64
N VAL A 364 -18.22 -10.63 7.41
CA VAL A 364 -17.00 -11.46 7.44
C VAL A 364 -16.75 -12.01 8.84
N LYS A 365 -16.99 -11.20 9.88
CA LYS A 365 -16.89 -11.65 11.27
C LYS A 365 -17.94 -12.70 11.64
N ALA A 366 -19.15 -12.61 11.12
CA ALA A 366 -20.18 -13.63 11.30
C ALA A 366 -19.75 -14.95 10.66
N THR A 367 -19.14 -14.89 9.48
CA THR A 367 -18.58 -16.07 8.81
C THR A 367 -17.42 -16.69 9.59
N GLN A 368 -16.51 -15.87 10.11
CA GLN A 368 -15.41 -16.35 10.96
C GLN A 368 -15.95 -17.09 12.19
N LEU A 369 -16.94 -16.53 12.89
CA LEU A 369 -17.57 -17.18 14.04
C LEU A 369 -18.16 -18.55 13.68
N ALA A 370 -18.78 -18.69 12.50
CA ALA A 370 -19.35 -19.95 12.06
C ALA A 370 -18.27 -21.02 11.80
N LEU A 371 -17.12 -20.62 11.25
CA LEU A 371 -15.98 -21.50 11.06
C LEU A 371 -15.36 -21.91 12.40
N ASP A 372 -15.17 -20.96 13.32
CA ASP A 372 -14.62 -21.22 14.66
C ASP A 372 -15.51 -22.22 15.44
N ILE A 373 -16.84 -22.14 15.29
CA ILE A 373 -17.78 -23.11 15.87
C ILE A 373 -17.55 -24.50 15.28
N ALA A 374 -17.49 -24.61 13.95
CA ALA A 374 -17.30 -25.88 13.27
C ALA A 374 -15.96 -26.54 13.61
N GLU A 375 -14.88 -25.75 13.70
CA GLU A 375 -13.56 -26.24 14.09
C GLU A 375 -13.51 -26.68 15.54
N ARG A 376 -13.99 -25.84 16.47
CA ARG A 376 -14.00 -26.11 17.91
C ARG A 376 -14.80 -27.36 18.26
N GLU A 377 -15.91 -27.59 17.54
CA GLU A 377 -16.75 -28.76 17.71
C GLU A 377 -16.39 -29.93 16.79
N LYS A 378 -15.34 -29.79 15.97
CA LYS A 378 -14.82 -30.81 15.05
C LYS A 378 -15.89 -31.37 14.10
N TRP A 379 -16.65 -30.49 13.47
CA TRP A 379 -17.69 -30.90 12.55
C TRP A 379 -17.08 -31.53 11.29
N PRO A 380 -17.67 -32.63 10.78
CA PRO A 380 -17.21 -33.25 9.54
C PRO A 380 -17.54 -32.39 8.31
N THR A 381 -18.63 -31.62 8.37
CA THR A 381 -19.12 -30.74 7.31
C THR A 381 -19.78 -29.52 7.93
N LEU A 382 -19.64 -28.34 7.31
CA LEU A 382 -20.35 -27.12 7.68
C LEU A 382 -21.18 -26.63 6.48
N TYR A 383 -22.50 -26.51 6.66
CA TYR A 383 -23.37 -25.85 5.68
C TYR A 383 -23.54 -24.38 6.08
N LEU A 384 -22.80 -23.51 5.40
CA LEU A 384 -22.79 -22.08 5.69
C LEU A 384 -23.78 -21.34 4.79
N TYR A 385 -24.72 -20.62 5.41
CA TYR A 385 -25.68 -19.76 4.72
C TYR A 385 -25.40 -18.29 5.09
N THR A 386 -25.20 -17.47 4.07
CA THR A 386 -25.01 -16.01 4.21
C THR A 386 -25.91 -15.31 3.20
N ASP A 387 -26.50 -14.19 3.59
CA ASP A 387 -27.24 -13.29 2.69
C ASP A 387 -26.33 -12.22 2.05
N SER A 388 -25.06 -12.17 2.46
CA SER A 388 -24.04 -11.29 1.90
C SER A 388 -23.38 -11.91 0.66
N TRP A 389 -23.80 -11.44 -0.52
CA TRP A 389 -23.22 -11.85 -1.81
C TRP A 389 -21.69 -11.61 -1.89
N MET A 390 -21.19 -10.60 -1.18
CA MET A 390 -19.75 -10.32 -1.07
C MET A 390 -19.01 -11.45 -0.34
N VAL A 391 -19.54 -11.91 0.79
CA VAL A 391 -18.95 -12.99 1.58
C VAL A 391 -19.04 -14.31 0.82
N ALA A 392 -20.19 -14.61 0.22
CA ALA A 392 -20.36 -15.81 -0.59
C ALA A 392 -19.32 -15.89 -1.73
N ASN A 393 -19.08 -14.78 -2.44
CA ASN A 393 -18.07 -14.72 -3.49
C ASN A 393 -16.63 -14.73 -2.98
N ALA A 394 -16.37 -14.17 -1.79
CA ALA A 394 -15.04 -14.26 -1.17
C ALA A 394 -14.73 -15.71 -0.81
N LEU A 395 -15.67 -16.42 -0.18
CA LEU A 395 -15.53 -17.84 0.13
C LEU A 395 -15.35 -18.69 -1.13
N TRP A 396 -16.18 -18.48 -2.15
CA TRP A 396 -16.13 -19.23 -3.41
C TRP A 396 -14.87 -18.93 -4.23
N GLY A 397 -14.45 -17.67 -4.27
CA GLY A 397 -13.32 -17.21 -5.06
C GLY A 397 -11.95 -17.52 -4.45
N TRP A 398 -11.87 -17.72 -3.13
CA TRP A 398 -10.60 -17.88 -2.41
C TRP A 398 -10.37 -19.30 -1.90
N LEU A 399 -11.36 -20.20 -2.02
CA LEU A 399 -11.27 -21.57 -1.54
C LEU A 399 -10.04 -22.33 -2.08
N GLN A 400 -9.74 -22.14 -3.37
CA GLN A 400 -8.53 -22.70 -4.00
C GLN A 400 -7.24 -22.09 -3.44
N GLN A 401 -7.26 -20.81 -3.06
CA GLN A 401 -6.10 -20.11 -2.50
C GLN A 401 -5.84 -20.45 -1.02
N TRP A 402 -6.90 -20.69 -0.24
CA TRP A 402 -6.83 -21.15 1.14
C TRP A 402 -6.27 -22.57 1.21
N GLN A 403 -6.73 -23.46 0.32
CA GLN A 403 -6.16 -24.81 0.15
C GLN A 403 -4.67 -24.79 -0.20
N TRP A 404 -4.24 -23.91 -1.13
CA TRP A 404 -2.83 -23.80 -1.49
C TRP A 404 -1.94 -23.22 -0.39
N SER A 405 -2.53 -22.51 0.58
CA SER A 405 -1.81 -21.80 1.64
C SER A 405 -1.86 -22.49 3.00
N ASN A 406 -2.53 -23.66 3.09
CA ASN A 406 -2.75 -24.41 4.31
C ASN A 406 -3.33 -23.55 5.45
N TRP A 407 -4.37 -22.78 5.10
CA TRP A 407 -5.19 -21.98 6.00
C TRP A 407 -6.40 -22.77 6.47
#